data_AF-A0A9X1LSM2-F1
#
_entry.id   AF-A0A9X1LSM2-F1
#
_cell.length_a   1.000
_cell.length_b   1.000
_cell.length_c   1.000
_cell.angle_alpha   90.00
_cell.angle_beta   90.00
_cell.angle_gamma   90.00
#
_symmetry.space_group_name_H-M   'P 1'
#
loop_
_entity.id
_entity.type
_entity.pdbx_description
1 polymer ?
#
loop_
_entity_poly.entity_id
_entity_poly.type
_entity_poly.pdbx_seq_one_letter_code
_entity_poly.pdbx_strand_id
1 'polypeptide(L)'
;MLESLTSGLQMLLATLGLLVTPDLGAMGAVGAMGALGVTIAVASFALVLVALLAVALTRSGRASPAHPSRAIDISSPLSQSDPDASGHPRPRAPGHAASAA
;
A
#
# COMPACT_ATOMS: atom_id res chain seq x y z
N MET A 1 -2.78 14.57 11.80
CA MET A 1 -1.98 13.57 11.04
C MET A 1 -0.81 14.21 10.29
N LEU A 2 -1.02 15.28 9.51
CA LEU A 2 0.09 15.99 8.84
C LEU A 2 1.04 16.66 9.86
N GLU A 3 0.52 17.32 10.89
CA GLU A 3 1.32 17.97 11.94
C GLU A 3 2.18 17.00 12.76
N SER A 4 1.63 15.81 13.06
CA SER A 4 2.38 14.75 13.73
C SER A 4 3.49 14.18 12.84
N LEU A 5 3.25 14.13 11.52
CA LEU A 5 4.24 13.70 10.54
C LEU A 5 5.38 14.71 10.43
N THR A 6 5.07 16.02 10.35
CA THR A 6 6.09 17.08 10.33
C THR A 6 6.89 17.13 11.62
N SER A 7 6.25 16.98 12.77
CA SER A 7 6.94 16.96 14.06
C SER A 7 7.87 15.75 14.20
N GLY A 8 7.44 14.56 13.77
CA GLY A 8 8.30 13.37 13.73
C GLY A 8 9.49 13.51 12.77
N LEU A 9 9.27 14.12 11.60
CA LEU A 9 10.32 14.41 10.64
C LEU A 9 11.34 15.40 11.21
N GLN A 10 10.89 16.49 11.84
CA GLN A 10 11.77 17.48 12.47
C GLN A 10 12.61 16.85 13.59
N MET A 11 12.00 16.00 14.42
CA MET A 11 12.71 15.30 15.49
C MET A 11 13.79 14.35 14.93
N LEU A 12 13.50 13.66 13.83
CA LEU A 12 14.47 12.80 13.12
C LEU A 12 15.63 13.62 12.51
N LEU A 13 15.34 14.75 11.87
CA LEU A 13 16.38 15.62 11.30
C LEU A 13 17.25 16.24 12.39
N ALA A 14 16.65 16.60 13.53
CA ALA A 14 17.36 17.13 14.68
C ALA A 14 18.28 16.08 15.33
N THR A 15 17.82 14.83 15.51
CA THR A 15 18.66 13.75 16.07
C THR A 15 19.80 13.35 15.15
N LEU A 16 19.60 13.44 13.84
CA LEU A 16 20.67 13.24 12.85
C LEU A 16 21.63 14.44 12.73
N GLY A 17 21.39 15.53 13.46
CA GLY A 17 22.20 16.75 13.40
C GLY A 17 22.03 17.55 12.10
N LEU A 18 21.09 17.16 11.24
CA LEU A 18 20.82 17.79 9.93
C LEU A 18 20.08 19.12 10.05
N LEU A 19 19.53 19.44 11.23
CA LEU A 19 18.86 20.71 11.48
C LEU A 19 19.83 21.84 11.84
N VAL A 20 21.09 21.50 12.14
CA VAL A 20 22.13 22.48 12.45
C VAL A 20 22.68 23.03 11.15
N THR A 21 22.32 24.27 10.82
CA THR A 21 23.00 25.01 9.74
C THR A 21 24.40 25.39 10.23
N PRO A 22 25.47 24.90 9.58
CA PRO A 22 26.81 25.33 9.94
C PRO A 22 26.95 26.83 9.69
N ASP A 23 27.50 27.57 10.67
CA ASP A 23 27.82 28.99 10.50
C ASP A 23 29.02 29.11 9.56
N LEU A 24 28.71 29.26 8.26
CA LEU A 24 29.70 29.38 7.20
C LEU A 24 30.58 30.64 7.36
N GLY A 25 30.15 31.65 8.12
CA GLY A 25 30.92 32.88 8.36
C GLY A 25 32.03 32.71 9.39
N ALA A 26 31.86 31.79 10.35
CA ALA A 26 32.89 31.43 11.33
C ALA A 26 33.88 30.36 10.81
N MET A 27 33.51 29.65 9.73
CA MET A 27 34.34 28.62 9.11
C MET A 27 35.21 29.21 8.01
N GLY A 28 36.53 28.99 8.07
CA GLY A 28 37.44 29.32 6.95
C GLY A 28 37.05 28.59 5.65
N ALA A 29 37.55 29.05 4.49
CA ALA A 29 37.12 28.60 3.16
C ALA A 29 37.11 27.07 2.95
N VAL A 30 38.07 26.34 3.56
CA VAL A 30 38.15 24.87 3.50
C VAL A 30 37.02 24.21 4.31
N GLY A 31 36.71 24.75 5.49
CA GLY A 31 35.62 24.26 6.34
C GLY A 31 34.25 24.52 5.71
N ALA A 32 34.07 25.70 5.11
CA ALA A 32 32.85 26.05 4.39
C ALA A 32 32.60 25.12 3.18
N MET A 33 33.64 24.81 2.40
CA MET A 33 33.50 23.85 1.28
C MET A 33 33.24 22.42 1.73
N GLY A 34 33.88 21.98 2.81
CA GLY A 34 33.61 20.67 3.41
C GLY A 34 32.16 20.56 3.88
N ALA A 35 31.66 21.57 4.59
CA ALA A 35 30.28 21.62 5.06
C ALA A 35 29.29 21.58 3.88
N LEU A 36 29.52 22.41 2.85
CA LEU A 36 28.66 22.48 1.66
C LEU A 36 28.62 21.14 0.90
N GLY A 37 29.78 20.48 0.76
CA GLY A 37 29.87 19.14 0.15
C GLY A 37 29.09 18.08 0.93
N VAL A 38 29.17 18.08 2.25
CA VAL A 38 28.39 17.17 3.11
C VAL A 38 26.90 17.45 2.98
N THR A 39 26.47 18.71 2.98
CA THR A 39 25.05 19.07 2.83
C THR A 39 24.50 18.60 1.48
N ILE A 40 25.26 18.78 0.40
CA ILE A 40 24.88 18.32 -0.95
C ILE A 40 24.82 16.78 -1.00
N ALA A 41 25.80 16.09 -0.41
CA ALA A 41 25.82 14.63 -0.37
C ALA A 41 24.60 14.07 0.40
N VAL A 42 24.28 14.65 1.55
CA VAL A 42 23.12 14.27 2.35
C VAL A 42 21.81 14.57 1.61
N ALA A 43 21.68 15.76 1.01
CA ALA A 43 20.49 16.14 0.25
C ALA A 43 20.26 15.24 -0.97
N SER A 44 21.32 14.94 -1.73
CA SER A 44 21.25 14.04 -2.87
C SER A 44 20.88 12.61 -2.45
N PHE A 45 21.46 12.09 -1.36
CA PHE A 45 21.11 10.80 -0.81
C PHE A 45 19.64 10.73 -0.38
N ALA A 46 19.14 11.75 0.33
CA ALA A 46 17.74 11.83 0.74
C ALA A 46 16.80 11.83 -0.48
N LEU A 47 17.16 12.57 -1.54
CA LEU A 47 16.37 12.66 -2.76
C LEU A 47 16.30 11.31 -3.50
N VAL A 48 17.42 10.58 -3.57
CA VAL A 48 17.46 9.22 -4.11
C VAL A 48 16.58 8.27 -3.29
N LEU A 49 16.62 8.37 -1.96
CA LEU A 49 15.81 7.53 -1.07
C LEU A 49 14.31 7.76 -1.28
N VAL A 50 13.89 9.04 -1.39
CA VAL A 50 12.50 9.41 -1.67
C VAL A 50 12.06 8.91 -3.04
N ALA A 51 12.91 9.04 -4.07
CA ALA A 51 12.62 8.52 -5.40
C ALA A 51 12.45 6.99 -5.37
N LEU A 52 13.33 6.28 -4.65
CA LEU A 52 13.25 4.82 -4.51
C LEU A 52 11.96 4.39 -3.81
N LEU A 53 11.58 5.10 -2.75
CA LEU A 53 10.34 4.86 -2.02
C LEU A 53 9.11 5.10 -2.90
N ALA A 54 9.10 6.18 -3.69
CA ALA A 54 8.02 6.44 -4.64
C ALA A 54 7.89 5.33 -5.69
N VAL A 55 9.00 4.82 -6.21
CA VAL A 55 9.02 3.68 -7.15
C VAL A 55 8.53 2.39 -6.48
N ALA A 56 8.89 2.16 -5.21
CA ALA A 56 8.44 0.98 -4.47
C ALA A 56 6.92 1.04 -4.21
N LEU A 57 6.41 2.18 -3.76
CA LEU A 57 4.98 2.38 -3.48
C LEU A 57 4.12 2.26 -4.75
N THR A 58 4.58 2.79 -5.89
CA THR A 58 3.88 2.62 -7.17
C THR A 58 3.84 1.17 -7.64
N ARG A 59 4.84 0.34 -7.32
CA ARG A 59 4.82 -1.11 -7.60
C ARG A 59 3.88 -1.88 -6.67
N SER A 60 3.80 -1.51 -5.39
CA SER A 60 2.85 -2.10 -4.44
C SER A 60 1.40 -1.77 -4.75
N GLY A 61 1.14 -0.70 -5.52
CA GLY A 61 -0.18 -0.33 -6.04
C GLY A 61 -0.65 -1.15 -7.25
N ARG A 62 0.12 -2.13 -7.75
CA ARG A 62 -0.42 -3.08 -8.73
C ARG A 62 -1.50 -3.91 -8.04
N ALA A 63 -2.74 -3.51 -8.29
CA ALA A 63 -3.94 -4.17 -7.83
C ALA A 63 -3.78 -5.69 -7.92
N SER A 64 -4.02 -6.38 -6.81
CA SER A 64 -4.22 -7.82 -6.79
C SER A 64 -5.14 -8.19 -7.96
N PRO A 65 -4.85 -9.25 -8.74
CA PRO A 65 -5.72 -9.65 -9.83
C PRO A 65 -7.16 -9.73 -9.32
N ALA A 66 -8.08 -9.11 -10.06
CA ALA A 66 -9.48 -9.04 -9.65
C ALA A 66 -9.94 -10.45 -9.27
N HIS A 67 -10.44 -10.60 -8.03
CA HIS A 67 -10.95 -11.87 -7.56
C HIS A 67 -11.96 -12.41 -8.61
N PRO A 68 -11.92 -13.70 -8.99
CA PRO A 68 -12.67 -14.23 -10.14
C PRO A 68 -14.16 -13.85 -10.17
N SER A 69 -14.80 -13.67 -9.02
CA SER A 69 -16.20 -13.22 -8.92
C SER A 69 -16.44 -11.74 -9.23
N ARG A 70 -15.40 -10.90 -9.27
CA ARG A 70 -15.45 -9.50 -9.76
C ARG A 70 -15.17 -9.36 -11.27
N ALA A 71 -14.74 -10.43 -11.93
CA ALA A 71 -14.46 -10.45 -13.37
C ALA A 71 -15.60 -11.04 -14.21
N ILE A 72 -16.70 -11.48 -13.56
CA ILE A 72 -17.88 -12.00 -14.23
C ILE A 72 -18.70 -10.81 -14.74
N ASP A 73 -18.77 -10.66 -16.06
CA ASP A 73 -19.64 -9.69 -16.70
C ASP A 73 -21.11 -10.00 -16.35
N ILE A 74 -21.96 -8.98 -16.22
CA ILE A 74 -23.39 -9.15 -15.92
C ILE A 74 -24.09 -9.99 -16.99
N SER A 75 -23.55 -9.97 -18.22
CA SER A 75 -24.04 -10.78 -19.34
C SER A 75 -23.50 -12.22 -19.37
N SER A 76 -22.53 -12.55 -18.51
CA SER A 76 -21.88 -13.87 -18.50
C SER A 76 -22.82 -14.91 -17.87
N PRO A 77 -23.16 -15.99 -18.60
CA PRO A 77 -24.03 -17.04 -18.06
C PRO A 77 -23.32 -17.80 -16.94
N LEU A 78 -23.92 -17.80 -15.75
CA LEU A 78 -23.45 -18.61 -14.63
C LEU A 78 -23.80 -20.07 -14.90
N SER A 79 -22.83 -20.99 -14.84
CA SER A 79 -23.15 -22.42 -14.82
C SER A 79 -23.77 -22.77 -13.47
N GLN A 80 -25.09 -22.64 -13.36
CA GLN A 80 -25.84 -23.15 -12.22
C GLN A 80 -25.82 -24.68 -12.27
N SER A 81 -25.54 -25.31 -11.13
CA SER A 81 -25.65 -26.75 -10.99
C SER A 81 -27.09 -27.19 -11.23
N ASP A 82 -27.29 -28.31 -11.92
CA ASP A 82 -28.60 -28.92 -12.12
C ASP A 82 -29.28 -29.19 -10.75
N PRO A 83 -30.52 -28.71 -10.52
CA PRO A 83 -31.24 -28.96 -9.28
C PRO A 83 -31.42 -30.45 -8.95
N ASP A 84 -31.36 -31.33 -9.96
CA ASP A 84 -31.50 -32.77 -9.79
C ASP A 84 -30.15 -33.53 -9.68
N ALA A 85 -29.03 -32.81 -9.64
CA ALA A 85 -27.70 -33.39 -9.49
C ALA A 85 -27.59 -34.26 -8.23
N SER A 86 -26.84 -35.37 -8.34
CA SER A 86 -26.57 -36.25 -7.21
C SER A 86 -25.83 -35.48 -6.11
N GLY A 87 -26.41 -35.45 -4.90
CA GLY A 87 -25.87 -34.69 -3.76
C GLY A 87 -26.74 -33.51 -3.33
N HIS A 88 -27.73 -33.10 -4.14
CA HIS A 88 -28.66 -32.05 -3.75
C HIS A 88 -29.75 -32.59 -2.82
N PRO A 89 -30.04 -31.91 -1.69
CA PRO A 89 -31.15 -32.29 -0.83
C PRO A 89 -32.44 -32.22 -1.61
N ARG A 90 -33.06 -33.37 -1.89
CA ARG A 90 -34.39 -33.40 -2.51
C ARG A 90 -35.41 -32.98 -1.45
N PRO A 91 -36.10 -31.84 -1.60
CA PRO A 91 -37.21 -31.52 -0.71
C PRO A 91 -38.23 -32.64 -0.88
N ARG A 92 -38.49 -33.41 0.19
CA ARG A 92 -39.60 -34.33 0.17
C ARG A 92 -40.84 -33.46 0.08
N ALA A 93 -41.61 -33.58 -1.01
CA ALA A 93 -42.90 -32.91 -1.13
C ALA A 93 -43.69 -33.15 0.18
N PRO A 94 -44.48 -32.17 0.66
CA PRO A 94 -45.36 -32.38 1.80
C PRO A 94 -46.14 -33.67 1.57
N GLY A 95 -45.93 -34.67 2.42
CA GLY A 95 -46.55 -35.98 2.27
C GLY A 95 -48.05 -35.83 2.45
N HIS A 96 -48.80 -35.76 1.35
CA HIS A 96 -50.19 -36.18 1.37
C HIS A 96 -50.17 -37.69 1.60
N ALA A 97 -50.22 -38.07 2.87
CA ALA A 97 -50.45 -39.45 3.27
C ALA A 97 -51.69 -39.94 2.52
N ALA A 98 -51.52 -40.97 1.69
CA ALA A 98 -52.64 -41.65 1.09
C ALA A 98 -53.54 -42.16 2.23
N SER A 99 -54.79 -41.69 2.28
CA SER A 99 -55.80 -42.19 3.20
C SER A 99 -55.97 -43.68 2.93
N ALA A 100 -55.69 -44.51 3.93
CA ALA A 100 -55.98 -45.94 3.88
C ALA A 100 -57.42 -46.19 4.31
N ALA A 101 -58.19 -46.83 3.43
CA ALA A 101 -59.50 -47.47 3.57
C ALA A 101 -60.67 -46.64 4.12
#